data_AF-A0A2X3AYT6-F1
#
_entry.id   AF-A0A2X3AYT6-F1
#
_cell.length_a   1.000
_cell.length_b   1.000
_cell.length_c   1.000
_cell.angle_alpha   90.00
_cell.angle_beta   90.00
_cell.angle_gamma   90.00
#
_symmetry.space_group_name_H-M   'P 1'
#
loop_
_entity.id
_entity.type
_entity.pdbx_description
1 polymer ?
#
loop_
_entity_poly.entity_id
_entity_poly.type
_entity_poly.pdbx_seq_one_letter_code
_entity_poly.pdbx_strand_id
1 'polypeptide(L)'
;MRYLGLVIALFLGGCSQVAGLFSDQPVSKEAKKEYKSRKQADLPKQEKGYRILYINAKNFRYYDYVTYGINKKQEITLELFAAGKTIGVIEITKKKICILNDCARKWPAAKNFFGKVSYGDLFDDIFMGRDIFDGIGKIIQPNGVLIQRFQKGGEIIYYERSDGHILFKNMSNGVSIALDKYVEQKVKE
;
A
#
# COMPACT_ATOMS: atom_id res chain seq x y z
N MET A 1 -23.15 -67.94 12.31
CA MET A 1 -22.22 -67.35 13.30
C MET A 1 -21.24 -66.45 12.56
N ARG A 2 -20.99 -65.26 13.14
CA ARG A 2 -19.78 -64.41 13.02
C ARG A 2 -19.73 -63.29 11.95
N TYR A 3 -19.74 -62.06 12.52
CA TYR A 3 -19.18 -60.75 12.13
C TYR A 3 -19.77 -60.07 10.89
N LEU A 4 -20.51 -58.95 10.94
CA LEU A 4 -20.35 -57.66 11.65
C LEU A 4 -18.96 -57.03 11.47
N GLY A 5 -18.86 -56.09 10.52
CA GLY A 5 -17.69 -55.26 10.28
C GLY A 5 -18.00 -54.13 9.30
N LEU A 6 -18.40 -53.00 9.87
CA LEU A 6 -18.76 -51.74 9.22
C LEU A 6 -17.51 -50.87 9.03
N VAL A 7 -17.23 -50.37 7.82
CA VAL A 7 -16.45 -49.13 7.62
C VAL A 7 -17.01 -48.37 6.43
N ILE A 8 -17.82 -47.35 6.74
CA ILE A 8 -18.24 -46.29 5.83
C ILE A 8 -17.03 -45.37 5.65
N ALA A 9 -16.45 -45.33 4.46
CA ALA A 9 -15.46 -44.33 4.10
C ALA A 9 -16.17 -43.02 3.76
N LEU A 10 -16.27 -42.15 4.77
CA LEU A 10 -16.73 -40.78 4.67
C LEU A 10 -15.76 -39.92 3.86
N PHE A 11 -16.36 -39.07 3.02
CA PHE A 11 -15.75 -37.96 2.30
C PHE A 11 -14.83 -37.08 3.17
N LEU A 12 -13.55 -37.00 2.82
CA LEU A 12 -12.65 -35.90 3.19
C LEU A 12 -11.68 -35.60 2.04
N GLY A 13 -12.21 -35.03 0.96
CA GLY A 13 -11.41 -34.43 -0.14
C GLY A 13 -11.63 -32.92 -0.18
N GLY A 14 -11.37 -32.23 0.93
CA GLY A 14 -11.54 -30.78 1.07
C GLY A 14 -10.21 -30.04 1.04
N CYS A 15 -10.10 -29.08 0.11
CA CYS A 15 -9.24 -27.89 0.10
C CYS A 15 -7.70 -28.07 0.12
N SER A 16 -7.10 -28.13 -1.07
CA SER A 16 -5.70 -27.72 -1.27
C SER A 16 -5.59 -26.63 -2.35
N GLN A 17 -6.13 -25.44 -2.08
CA GLN A 17 -5.86 -24.22 -2.85
C GLN A 17 -5.57 -23.05 -1.90
N VAL A 18 -4.48 -23.14 -1.13
CA VAL A 18 -3.97 -21.98 -0.37
C VAL A 18 -2.46 -21.79 -0.56
N ALA A 19 -1.78 -22.73 -1.23
CA ALA A 19 -0.32 -22.69 -1.43
C ALA A 19 0.18 -21.58 -2.38
N GLY A 20 -0.72 -20.83 -3.04
CA GLY A 20 -0.37 -19.70 -3.92
C GLY A 20 -0.71 -18.31 -3.37
N LEU A 21 -1.20 -18.20 -2.13
CA LEU A 21 -1.72 -16.93 -1.60
C LEU A 21 -0.62 -16.01 -1.00
N PHE A 22 0.55 -16.57 -0.69
CA PHE A 22 1.69 -15.85 -0.11
C PHE A 22 2.98 -16.34 -0.76
N SER A 23 3.63 -15.48 -1.55
CA SER A 23 4.96 -15.75 -2.10
C SER A 23 6.01 -15.11 -1.21
N ASP A 24 6.32 -15.76 -0.09
CA ASP A 24 7.41 -15.36 0.81
C ASP A 24 8.81 -15.76 0.25
N GLN A 25 8.89 -16.13 -1.04
CA GLN A 25 10.16 -16.43 -1.68
C GLN A 25 11.09 -15.21 -1.67
N PRO A 26 12.34 -15.36 -1.22
CA PRO A 26 13.29 -14.25 -1.16
C PRO A 26 13.65 -13.78 -2.58
N VAL A 27 13.53 -12.47 -2.81
CA VAL A 27 13.96 -11.82 -4.07
C VAL A 27 15.49 -11.89 -4.21
N SER A 28 16.01 -12.34 -5.36
CA SER A 28 17.45 -12.47 -5.63
C SER A 28 18.20 -11.13 -5.56
N LYS A 29 19.52 -11.16 -5.36
CA LYS A 29 20.32 -9.92 -5.27
C LYS A 29 20.31 -9.14 -6.59
N GLU A 30 20.31 -9.87 -7.70
CA GLU A 30 20.25 -9.36 -9.06
C GLU A 30 18.90 -8.65 -9.28
N ALA A 31 17.80 -9.31 -8.91
CA ALA A 31 16.46 -8.73 -8.98
C ALA A 31 16.31 -7.50 -8.08
N LYS A 32 16.92 -7.48 -6.89
CA LYS A 32 16.96 -6.28 -6.03
C LYS A 32 17.75 -5.12 -6.66
N LYS A 33 18.87 -5.41 -7.35
CA LYS A 33 19.66 -4.39 -8.05
C LYS A 33 18.89 -3.82 -9.22
N GLU A 34 18.25 -4.70 -10.01
CA GLU A 34 17.40 -4.34 -11.12
C GLU A 34 16.20 -3.49 -10.65
N TYR A 35 15.54 -3.89 -9.56
CA TYR A 35 14.47 -3.13 -8.92
C TYR A 35 14.92 -1.70 -8.56
N LYS A 36 16.08 -1.56 -7.90
CA LYS A 36 16.62 -0.24 -7.54
C LYS A 36 16.91 0.63 -8.78
N SER A 37 17.42 0.05 -9.87
CA SER A 37 17.62 0.79 -11.11
C SER A 37 16.30 1.22 -11.77
N ARG A 38 15.29 0.36 -11.81
CA ARG A 38 13.95 0.67 -12.34
C ARG A 38 13.28 1.76 -11.51
N LYS A 39 13.38 1.70 -10.18
CA LYS A 39 12.89 2.73 -9.25
C LYS A 39 13.46 4.12 -9.57
N GLN A 40 14.71 4.20 -10.01
CA GLN A 40 15.37 5.46 -10.40
C GLN A 40 15.01 5.89 -11.84
N ALA A 41 14.62 4.97 -12.72
CA ALA A 41 14.16 5.30 -14.07
C ALA A 41 12.70 5.79 -14.09
N ASP A 42 11.85 5.17 -13.27
CA ASP A 42 10.39 5.41 -13.22
C ASP A 42 10.00 6.54 -12.24
N LEU A 43 10.86 7.55 -12.11
CA LEU A 43 10.59 8.67 -11.23
C LEU A 43 9.50 9.57 -11.85
N PRO A 44 8.37 9.81 -11.16
CA PRO A 44 7.36 10.73 -11.65
C PRO A 44 7.98 12.13 -11.81
N LYS A 45 7.91 12.69 -13.02
CA LYS A 45 8.58 13.96 -13.36
C LYS A 45 7.95 15.15 -12.63
N GLN A 46 6.62 15.17 -12.57
CA GLN A 46 5.80 16.12 -11.82
C GLN A 46 4.34 15.69 -11.97
N GLU A 47 3.58 15.71 -10.88
CA GLU A 47 2.14 15.42 -10.90
C GLU A 47 1.41 16.44 -10.03
N LYS A 48 0.22 16.87 -10.45
CA LYS A 48 -0.69 17.66 -9.60
C LYS A 48 -2.13 17.34 -9.98
N GLY A 49 -3.01 17.21 -9.00
CA GLY A 49 -4.42 16.99 -9.25
C GLY A 49 -5.23 16.77 -7.98
N TYR A 50 -6.52 16.48 -8.16
CA TYR A 50 -7.39 16.07 -7.06
C TYR A 50 -7.40 14.54 -6.93
N ARG A 51 -7.37 14.07 -5.69
CA ARG A 51 -7.45 12.65 -5.34
C ARG A 51 -8.44 12.48 -4.20
N ILE A 52 -8.95 11.26 -4.04
CA ILE A 52 -9.68 10.86 -2.83
C ILE A 52 -8.67 10.13 -1.96
N LEU A 53 -8.46 10.61 -0.73
CA LEU A 53 -7.53 10.04 0.23
C LEU A 53 -8.31 9.36 1.35
N TYR A 54 -8.02 8.08 1.57
CA TYR A 54 -8.43 7.38 2.78
C TYR A 54 -7.18 7.04 3.60
N ILE A 55 -7.17 7.43 4.87
CA ILE A 55 -6.18 7.01 5.85
C ILE A 55 -6.89 6.53 7.09
N ASN A 56 -6.53 5.33 7.53
CA ASN A 56 -6.86 4.82 8.85
C ASN A 56 -5.57 4.36 9.53
N ALA A 57 -5.11 5.12 10.52
CA ALA A 57 -4.00 4.77 11.39
C ALA A 57 -4.38 5.07 12.84
N LYS A 58 -3.57 4.59 13.79
CA LYS A 58 -3.82 4.79 15.23
C LYS A 58 -3.84 6.27 15.62
N ASN A 59 -2.94 7.06 15.03
CA ASN A 59 -2.71 8.47 15.36
C ASN A 59 -3.34 9.45 14.37
N PHE A 60 -3.87 8.98 13.25
CA PHE A 60 -4.43 9.85 12.21
C PHE A 60 -5.47 9.10 11.39
N ARG A 61 -6.63 9.75 11.17
CA ARG A 61 -7.70 9.25 10.31
C ARG A 61 -8.19 10.37 9.42
N TYR A 62 -8.40 10.05 8.15
CA TYR A 62 -8.86 11.02 7.17
C TYR A 62 -9.60 10.30 6.04
N TYR A 63 -10.71 10.86 5.57
CA TYR A 63 -11.41 10.37 4.39
C TYR A 63 -12.12 11.51 3.69
N ASP A 64 -11.46 12.10 2.70
CA ASP A 64 -12.04 13.15 1.85
C ASP A 64 -11.16 13.39 0.60
N TYR A 65 -11.57 14.35 -0.23
CA TYR A 65 -10.75 14.86 -1.33
C TYR A 65 -9.52 15.63 -0.81
N VAL A 66 -8.44 15.51 -1.56
CA VAL A 66 -7.18 16.23 -1.32
C VAL A 66 -6.67 16.84 -2.61
N THR A 67 -5.91 17.93 -2.49
CA THR A 67 -4.97 18.25 -3.57
C THR A 67 -3.74 17.38 -3.37
N TYR A 68 -3.31 16.71 -4.43
CA TYR A 68 -2.14 15.86 -4.45
C TYR A 68 -1.12 16.45 -5.41
N GLY A 69 0.15 16.45 -5.02
CA GLY A 69 1.23 16.88 -5.88
C GLY A 69 2.54 16.15 -5.62
N ILE A 70 3.28 15.87 -6.69
CA ILE A 70 4.68 15.44 -6.66
C ILE A 70 5.50 16.48 -7.41
N ASN A 71 6.52 17.04 -6.75
CA ASN A 71 7.41 17.99 -7.38
C ASN A 71 8.62 17.31 -8.07
N LYS A 72 9.43 18.09 -8.81
CA LYS A 72 10.66 17.60 -9.49
C LYS A 72 11.69 16.97 -8.56
N LYS A 73 11.65 17.28 -7.26
CA LYS A 73 12.52 16.71 -6.22
C LYS A 73 11.96 15.43 -5.60
N GLN A 74 10.80 14.96 -6.09
CA GLN A 74 10.04 13.82 -5.55
C GLN A 74 9.54 14.05 -4.13
N GLU A 75 9.20 15.30 -3.82
CA GLU A 75 8.53 15.61 -2.57
C GLU A 75 7.03 15.58 -2.84
N ILE A 76 6.30 14.92 -1.96
CA ILE A 76 4.84 14.75 -2.05
C ILE A 76 4.19 15.77 -1.12
N THR A 77 3.15 16.42 -1.62
CA THR A 77 2.29 17.31 -0.84
C THR A 77 0.85 16.86 -1.00
N LEU A 78 0.16 16.67 0.11
CA LEU A 78 -1.27 16.41 0.19
C LEU A 78 -1.91 17.52 1.01
N GLU A 79 -2.67 18.41 0.39
CA GLU A 79 -3.47 19.39 1.13
C GLU A 79 -4.80 18.76 1.53
N LEU A 80 -5.10 18.84 2.82
CA LEU A 80 -6.27 18.23 3.43
C LEU A 80 -7.37 19.28 3.58
N PHE A 81 -8.60 18.90 3.24
CA PHE A 81 -9.77 19.74 3.38
C PHE A 81 -10.77 19.15 4.37
N ALA A 82 -11.53 20.03 5.02
CA ALA A 82 -12.77 19.70 5.69
C ALA A 82 -13.73 20.89 5.56
N ALA A 83 -15.00 20.62 5.21
CA ALA A 83 -16.03 21.64 5.05
C ALA A 83 -15.60 22.83 4.16
N GLY A 84 -14.88 22.53 3.07
CA GLY A 84 -14.42 23.53 2.08
C GLY A 84 -13.24 24.39 2.54
N LYS A 85 -12.64 24.11 3.70
CA LYS A 85 -11.45 24.81 4.21
C LYS A 85 -10.27 23.86 4.31
N THR A 86 -9.08 24.38 4.06
CA THR A 86 -7.83 23.65 4.33
C THR A 86 -7.69 23.44 5.84
N ILE A 87 -7.44 22.20 6.25
CA ILE A 87 -7.20 21.84 7.66
C ILE A 87 -5.74 21.50 7.95
N GLY A 88 -4.91 21.47 6.92
CA GLY A 88 -3.48 21.23 7.02
C GLY A 88 -2.95 20.42 5.84
N VAL A 89 -1.70 19.97 5.99
CA VAL A 89 -0.96 19.35 4.89
C VAL A 89 -0.25 18.09 5.39
N ILE A 90 -0.16 17.07 4.54
CA ILE A 90 0.83 16.00 4.69
C ILE A 90 1.96 16.28 3.69
N GLU A 91 3.18 16.43 4.21
CA GLU A 91 4.37 16.68 3.40
C GLU A 91 5.36 15.54 3.57
N ILE A 92 5.80 14.95 2.46
CA ILE A 92 6.83 13.93 2.44
C ILE A 92 8.01 14.47 1.64
N THR A 93 9.09 14.77 2.35
CA THR A 93 10.33 15.28 1.77
C THR A 93 11.41 14.22 1.81
N LYS A 94 12.58 14.51 1.21
CA LYS A 94 13.74 13.61 1.29
C LYS A 94 14.21 13.31 2.73
N LYS A 95 13.94 14.19 3.69
CA LYS A 95 14.50 14.10 5.05
C LYS A 95 13.46 13.78 6.13
N LYS A 96 12.24 14.26 5.95
CA LYS A 96 11.20 14.24 6.98
C LYS A 96 9.82 14.03 6.37
N ILE A 97 8.91 13.58 7.22
CA ILE A 97 7.49 13.45 6.96
C ILE A 97 6.79 14.32 7.99
N CYS A 98 5.91 15.18 7.51
CA CYS A 98 5.05 16.02 8.33
C CYS A 98 3.60 15.62 8.09
N ILE A 99 2.86 15.29 9.15
CA ILE A 99 1.42 15.08 9.12
C ILE A 99 0.81 16.23 9.92
N LEU A 100 0.14 17.15 9.23
CA LEU A 100 -0.25 18.45 9.79
C LEU A 100 1.01 19.18 10.32
N ASN A 101 1.06 19.46 11.62
CA ASN A 101 2.16 20.16 12.27
C ASN A 101 3.18 19.20 12.92
N ASP A 102 2.92 17.88 12.94
CA ASP A 102 3.83 16.90 13.53
C ASP A 102 4.84 16.40 12.49
N CYS A 103 6.10 16.78 12.65
CA CYS A 103 7.19 16.46 11.74
C CYS A 103 8.21 15.53 12.40
N ALA A 104 8.52 14.43 11.75
CA ALA A 104 9.58 13.53 12.17
C ALA A 104 10.47 13.12 11.01
N ARG A 105 11.70 12.67 11.33
CA ARG A 105 12.56 12.01 10.32
C ARG A 105 11.82 10.80 9.74
N LYS A 106 12.12 10.48 8.48
CA LYS A 106 11.45 9.42 7.72
C LYS A 106 11.24 8.10 8.47
N TRP A 107 12.31 7.53 9.02
CA TRP A 107 12.23 6.25 9.72
C TRP A 107 11.33 6.28 10.97
N PRO A 108 11.52 7.21 11.93
CA PRO A 108 10.58 7.37 13.04
C PRO A 108 9.13 7.60 12.61
N ALA A 109 8.89 8.48 11.63
CA ALA A 109 7.54 8.79 11.15
C ALA A 109 6.84 7.54 10.58
N ALA A 110 7.52 6.83 9.68
CA ALA A 110 7.01 5.60 9.09
C ALA A 110 6.74 4.52 10.15
N LYS A 111 7.65 4.35 11.11
CA LYS A 111 7.46 3.39 12.22
C LYS A 111 6.27 3.75 13.10
N ASN A 112 6.09 5.03 13.42
CA ASN A 112 4.97 5.48 14.26
C ASN A 112 3.63 5.30 13.55
N PHE A 113 3.60 5.51 12.23
CA PHE A 113 2.38 5.44 11.43
C PHE A 113 2.01 4.00 11.03
N PHE A 114 2.96 3.23 10.48
CA PHE A 114 2.72 1.89 9.92
C PHE A 114 2.98 0.74 10.90
N GLY A 115 3.70 0.98 12.00
CA GLY A 115 4.09 -0.03 12.97
C GLY A 115 5.49 -0.62 12.72
N LYS A 116 5.75 -1.79 13.31
CA LYS A 116 7.10 -2.42 13.32
C LYS A 116 7.57 -2.87 11.94
N VAL A 117 6.66 -3.22 11.02
CA VAL A 117 6.98 -3.61 9.64
C VAL A 117 6.85 -2.39 8.74
N SER A 118 7.89 -1.57 8.75
CA SER A 118 7.94 -0.33 7.99
C SER A 118 9.38 0.03 7.63
N TYR A 119 9.56 1.01 6.73
CA TYR A 119 10.86 1.56 6.41
C TYR A 119 10.74 3.05 6.03
N GLY A 120 11.87 3.76 6.01
CA GLY A 120 11.88 5.22 5.93
C GLY A 120 11.17 5.82 4.70
N ASP A 121 11.28 5.15 3.55
CA ASP A 121 10.69 5.61 2.29
C ASP A 121 9.34 4.94 1.97
N LEU A 122 8.71 4.24 2.94
CA LEU A 122 7.45 3.52 2.70
C LEU A 122 6.32 4.46 2.27
N PHE A 123 6.26 5.66 2.85
CA PHE A 123 5.31 6.69 2.43
C PHE A 123 5.51 7.10 0.97
N ASP A 124 6.75 7.37 0.56
CA ASP A 124 7.08 7.72 -0.80
C ASP A 124 6.71 6.58 -1.77
N ASP A 125 7.03 5.35 -1.40
CA ASP A 125 6.76 4.18 -2.24
C ASP A 125 5.27 3.94 -2.43
N ILE A 126 4.46 4.09 -1.38
CA ILE A 126 3.00 4.00 -1.48
C ILE A 126 2.47 5.13 -2.37
N PHE A 127 2.73 6.38 -2.03
CA PHE A 127 2.09 7.51 -2.71
C PHE A 127 2.57 7.72 -4.15
N MET A 128 3.77 7.26 -4.51
CA MET A 128 4.26 7.27 -5.89
C MET A 128 3.90 5.98 -6.65
N GLY A 129 3.15 5.06 -6.04
CA GLY A 129 2.76 3.81 -6.69
C GLY A 129 3.96 2.93 -7.07
N ARG A 130 5.00 2.87 -6.24
CA ARG A 130 6.18 2.01 -6.44
C ARG A 130 5.97 0.66 -5.79
N ASP A 131 6.85 -0.30 -6.08
CA ASP A 131 6.85 -1.54 -5.32
C ASP A 131 7.27 -1.27 -3.87
N ILE A 132 6.81 -2.09 -2.94
CA ILE A 132 7.09 -1.91 -1.52
C ILE A 132 7.92 -3.10 -1.05
N PHE A 133 8.76 -2.92 -0.04
CA PHE A 133 9.57 -4.01 0.51
C PHE A 133 10.36 -4.78 -0.57
N ASP A 134 10.94 -4.06 -1.54
CA ASP A 134 11.70 -4.63 -2.66
C ASP A 134 10.91 -5.61 -3.56
N GLY A 135 9.59 -5.48 -3.67
CA GLY A 135 8.80 -6.31 -4.59
C GLY A 135 8.35 -7.65 -4.01
N ILE A 136 8.45 -7.85 -2.69
CA ILE A 136 8.07 -9.14 -2.07
C ILE A 136 6.58 -9.41 -2.30
N GLY A 137 6.25 -10.66 -2.64
CA GLY A 137 4.87 -11.10 -2.86
C GLY A 137 4.20 -10.47 -4.10
N LYS A 138 4.99 -9.88 -5.02
CA LYS A 138 4.50 -9.20 -6.21
C LYS A 138 3.88 -10.17 -7.22
N ILE A 139 2.68 -9.84 -7.67
CA ILE A 139 1.92 -10.52 -8.71
C ILE A 139 1.33 -9.45 -9.63
N ILE A 140 1.42 -9.65 -10.94
CA ILE A 140 0.74 -8.81 -11.93
C ILE A 140 -0.42 -9.62 -12.48
N GLN A 141 -1.64 -9.12 -12.28
CA GLN A 141 -2.85 -9.75 -12.78
C GLN A 141 -3.02 -9.51 -14.30
N PRO A 142 -3.81 -10.34 -15.01
CA PRO A 142 -4.06 -10.18 -16.45
C PRO A 142 -4.66 -8.82 -16.84
N ASN A 143 -5.38 -8.17 -15.92
CA ASN A 143 -5.95 -6.83 -16.10
C ASN A 143 -4.94 -5.69 -15.86
N GLY A 144 -3.66 -6.01 -15.61
CA GLY A 144 -2.60 -5.04 -15.34
C GLY A 144 -2.52 -4.55 -13.89
N VAL A 145 -3.40 -5.00 -13.00
CA VAL A 145 -3.35 -4.67 -11.57
C VAL A 145 -2.15 -5.37 -10.93
N LEU A 146 -1.34 -4.61 -10.19
CA LEU A 146 -0.21 -5.15 -9.43
C LEU A 146 -0.60 -5.31 -7.97
N ILE A 147 -0.40 -6.51 -7.44
CA ILE A 147 -0.65 -6.86 -6.05
C ILE A 147 0.67 -7.28 -5.41
N GLN A 148 0.93 -6.86 -4.18
CA GLN A 148 1.96 -7.39 -3.30
C GLN A 148 1.30 -7.89 -2.02
N ARG A 149 1.32 -9.20 -1.80
CA ARG A 149 0.78 -9.84 -0.59
C ARG A 149 1.80 -10.76 0.03
N PHE A 150 2.20 -10.46 1.26
CA PHE A 150 3.27 -11.19 1.94
C PHE A 150 3.16 -11.09 3.46
N GLN A 151 3.86 -11.98 4.16
CA GLN A 151 4.00 -11.93 5.62
C GLN A 151 5.44 -11.53 5.98
N LYS A 152 5.60 -10.56 6.88
CA LYS A 152 6.93 -10.13 7.35
C LYS A 152 6.87 -9.74 8.81
N GLY A 153 7.82 -10.21 9.63
CA GLY A 153 7.87 -9.84 11.04
C GLY A 153 6.60 -10.14 11.84
N GLY A 154 5.80 -11.13 11.40
CA GLY A 154 4.51 -11.48 11.99
C GLY A 154 3.33 -10.57 11.59
N GLU A 155 3.51 -9.67 10.62
CA GLU A 155 2.42 -8.85 10.07
C GLU A 155 2.11 -9.27 8.63
N ILE A 156 0.83 -9.19 8.26
CA ILE A 156 0.31 -9.50 6.93
C ILE A 156 0.10 -8.19 6.19
N ILE A 157 0.82 -8.00 5.08
CA ILE A 157 0.73 -6.82 4.23
C ILE A 157 -0.02 -7.16 2.95
N TYR A 158 -0.93 -6.27 2.58
CA TYR A 158 -1.59 -6.25 1.28
C TYR A 158 -1.36 -4.88 0.65
N TYR A 159 -0.87 -4.87 -0.58
CA TYR A 159 -0.71 -3.65 -1.36
C TYR A 159 -1.16 -3.90 -2.79
N GLU A 160 -1.90 -2.94 -3.33
CA GLU A 160 -2.46 -3.00 -4.66
C GLU A 160 -2.26 -1.66 -5.35
N ARG A 161 -1.90 -1.69 -6.63
CA ARG A 161 -1.82 -0.49 -7.46
C ARG A 161 -2.23 -0.77 -8.90
N SER A 162 -2.94 0.17 -9.48
CA SER A 162 -3.30 0.23 -10.89
C SER A 162 -3.40 1.70 -11.32
N ASP A 163 -3.81 1.98 -12.57
CA ASP A 163 -3.92 3.36 -13.03
C ASP A 163 -4.97 4.12 -12.20
N GLY A 164 -4.52 5.11 -11.45
CA GLY A 164 -5.37 5.95 -10.61
C GLY A 164 -5.87 5.30 -9.32
N HIS A 165 -5.38 4.12 -8.93
CA HIS A 165 -5.73 3.48 -7.66
C HIS A 165 -4.47 2.98 -6.94
N ILE A 166 -4.35 3.32 -5.66
CA ILE A 166 -3.36 2.75 -4.75
C ILE A 166 -4.08 2.34 -3.48
N LEU A 167 -3.80 1.13 -2.98
CA LEU A 167 -4.27 0.66 -1.69
C LEU A 167 -3.13 -0.04 -0.94
N PHE A 168 -2.85 0.42 0.27
CA PHE A 168 -1.99 -0.25 1.24
C PHE A 168 -2.83 -0.65 2.46
N LYS A 169 -2.65 -1.89 2.92
CA LYS A 169 -3.24 -2.41 4.16
C LYS A 169 -2.20 -3.23 4.92
N ASN A 170 -2.01 -2.89 6.18
CA ASN A 170 -1.43 -3.79 7.16
C ASN A 170 -2.59 -4.48 7.90
N MET A 171 -2.88 -5.72 7.48
CA MET A 171 -4.03 -6.47 7.96
C MET A 171 -3.88 -6.90 9.43
N SER A 172 -2.66 -6.84 9.98
CA SER A 172 -2.38 -7.25 11.36
C SER A 172 -2.57 -6.14 12.38
N ASN A 173 -2.44 -4.87 11.98
CA ASN A 173 -2.61 -3.73 12.90
C ASN A 173 -3.71 -2.73 12.45
N GLY A 174 -4.35 -2.98 11.31
CA GLY A 174 -5.47 -2.19 10.80
C GLY A 174 -5.07 -0.91 10.04
N VAL A 175 -3.78 -0.61 9.92
CA VAL A 175 -3.31 0.57 9.18
C VAL A 175 -3.68 0.42 7.71
N SER A 176 -4.34 1.42 7.15
CA SER A 176 -4.76 1.44 5.75
C SER A 176 -4.55 2.82 5.13
N ILE A 177 -4.08 2.84 3.88
CA ILE A 177 -4.01 4.04 3.04
C ILE A 177 -4.62 3.68 1.69
N ALA A 178 -5.55 4.49 1.18
CA ALA A 178 -5.95 4.44 -0.22
C ALA A 178 -5.84 5.83 -0.86
N LEU A 179 -5.40 5.87 -2.12
CA LEU A 179 -5.33 7.09 -2.91
C LEU A 179 -5.93 6.81 -4.28
N ASP A 180 -7.08 7.42 -4.54
CA ASP A 180 -7.85 7.22 -5.76
C ASP A 180 -7.89 8.47 -6.62
N LYS A 181 -7.93 8.29 -7.94
CA LYS A 181 -8.21 9.36 -8.89
C LYS A 181 -9.59 9.94 -8.61
N TYR A 182 -9.65 11.24 -8.38
CA TYR A 182 -10.93 11.92 -8.34
C TYR A 182 -11.52 11.95 -9.76
N VAL A 183 -12.76 11.48 -9.89
CA VAL A 183 -13.54 11.57 -11.13
C VAL A 183 -14.73 12.45 -10.84
N GLU A 184 -14.77 13.61 -11.47
CA GLU A 184 -15.89 14.54 -11.36
C GLU A 184 -17.16 13.86 -11.88
N GLN A 185 -18.21 13.85 -11.07
CA GLN A 185 -19.48 13.29 -11.50
C GLN A 185 -20.14 14.27 -12.47
N LYS A 186 -20.22 13.88 -13.73
CA LYS A 186 -21.01 14.61 -14.72
C LYS A 186 -22.48 14.46 -14.36
N VAL A 187 -23.08 15.51 -13.82
CA VAL A 187 -24.55 15.60 -13.72
C VAL A 187 -25.06 15.73 -15.16
N LYS A 188 -25.82 14.74 -15.62
CA LYS A 188 -26.57 14.88 -16.87
C LYS A 188 -27.76 15.77 -16.57
N GLU A 189 -27.78 16.96 -17.16
CA GLU A 189 -28.98 17.81 -17.26
C GLU A 189 -30.03 17.14 -18.15
#